data_AF-A0A522TG67-F1
#
_entry.id   AF-A0A522TG67-F1
#
_cell.length_a   1.000
_cell.length_b   1.000
_cell.length_c   1.000
_cell.angle_alpha   90.00
_cell.angle_beta   90.00
_cell.angle_gamma   90.00
#
_symmetry.space_group_name_H-M   'P 1'
#
loop_
_entity.id
_entity.type
_entity.pdbx_description
1 polymer ?
#
loop_
_entity_poly.entity_id
_entity_poly.type
_entity_poly.pdbx_seq_one_letter_code
_entity_poly.pdbx_strand_id
1 'polypeptide(L)'
;MTDPDDRFGMPASAFKAARESHGLDSPVFRAGMYVPTRHEVATLSATQLLPIVIDWMWESPSELIPDNKQIGELRALLAARPDADEPTLRELITACDDYLKI
;
A
#
# COMPACT_ATOMS: atom_id res chain seq x y z
N MET A 1 -13.79 -15.21 3.52
CA MET A 1 -13.20 -14.52 2.36
C MET A 1 -13.03 -13.06 2.74
N THR A 2 -11.83 -12.53 2.57
CA THR A 2 -11.57 -11.11 2.82
C THR A 2 -12.12 -10.29 1.66
N ASP A 3 -12.71 -9.12 1.94
CA ASP A 3 -13.32 -8.25 0.94
C ASP A 3 -12.25 -7.76 -0.08
N PRO A 4 -12.42 -7.97 -1.39
CA PRO A 4 -11.45 -7.53 -2.40
C PRO A 4 -11.27 -6.01 -2.47
N ASP A 5 -12.29 -5.23 -2.10
CA ASP A 5 -12.23 -3.76 -2.11
C ASP A 5 -11.71 -3.18 -0.78
N ASP A 6 -11.43 -4.05 0.19
CA ASP A 6 -10.79 -3.67 1.45
C ASP A 6 -9.37 -3.14 1.21
N ARG A 7 -9.03 -2.07 1.93
CA ARG A 7 -7.72 -1.43 1.94
C ARG A 7 -6.93 -1.89 3.16
N PHE A 8 -6.84 -3.21 3.32
CA PHE A 8 -6.16 -3.86 4.45
C PHE A 8 -6.68 -3.41 5.83
N GLY A 9 -8.00 -3.20 5.96
CA GLY A 9 -8.64 -2.74 7.19
C GLY A 9 -8.41 -1.26 7.52
N MET A 10 -7.81 -0.48 6.62
CA MET A 10 -7.62 0.96 6.83
C MET A 10 -8.99 1.66 6.95
N PRO A 11 -9.30 2.34 8.07
CA PRO A 11 -10.62 2.89 8.30
C PRO A 11 -10.89 4.12 7.44
N ALA A 12 -12.13 4.31 7.00
CA ALA A 12 -12.54 5.49 6.22
C ALA A 12 -12.21 6.82 6.93
N SER A 13 -12.21 6.83 8.26
CA SER A 13 -11.82 7.99 9.07
C SER A 13 -10.36 8.40 8.89
N ALA A 14 -9.45 7.45 8.64
CA ALA A 14 -8.05 7.74 8.39
C ALA A 14 -7.86 8.50 7.07
N PHE A 15 -8.54 8.08 6.00
CA PHE A 15 -8.52 8.81 4.72
C PHE A 15 -9.11 10.21 4.84
N LYS A 16 -10.19 10.36 5.61
CA LYS A 16 -10.76 11.67 5.89
C LYS A 16 -9.77 12.56 6.64
N ALA A 17 -9.15 12.06 7.71
CA ALA A 17 -8.17 12.80 8.50
C ALA A 17 -6.95 13.20 7.64
N ALA A 18 -6.38 12.27 6.87
CA ALA A 18 -5.28 12.55 5.96
C ALA A 18 -5.65 13.66 4.96
N ARG A 19 -6.86 13.59 4.37
CA ARG A 19 -7.33 14.63 3.43
C ARG A 19 -7.50 15.99 4.08
N GLU A 20 -8.00 16.04 5.31
CA GLU A 20 -8.16 17.29 6.07
C GLU A 20 -6.80 17.88 6.48
N SER A 21 -5.87 17.05 6.93
CA SER A 21 -4.50 17.45 7.35
C SER A 21 -3.60 17.86 6.18
N HIS A 22 -3.76 17.21 5.03
CA HIS A 22 -2.75 17.22 3.97
C HIS A 22 -3.27 17.44 2.54
N GLY A 23 -4.59 17.40 2.32
CA GLY A 23 -5.18 17.43 0.99
C GLY A 23 -5.91 18.72 0.62
N LEU A 24 -6.62 19.36 1.55
CA LEU A 24 -7.51 20.49 1.23
C LEU A 24 -6.76 21.83 1.06
N ASP A 25 -5.79 22.13 1.92
CA ASP A 25 -5.08 23.42 1.95
C ASP A 25 -3.55 23.25 2.02
N SER A 26 -3.03 22.07 1.63
CA SER A 26 -1.59 21.83 1.65
C SER A 26 -0.91 22.49 0.46
N PRO A 27 0.09 23.38 0.67
CA PRO A 27 0.86 23.97 -0.42
C PRO A 27 1.85 22.98 -1.06
N VAL A 28 1.96 21.77 -0.51
CA VAL A 28 2.86 20.71 -0.95
C VAL A 28 2.07 19.46 -1.34
N PHE A 29 2.47 18.87 -2.48
CA PHE A 29 1.99 17.56 -2.91
C PHE A 29 2.45 16.49 -1.92
N ARG A 30 1.54 15.58 -1.54
CA ARG A 30 1.81 14.47 -0.64
C ARG A 30 1.62 13.14 -1.38
N ALA A 31 2.71 12.40 -1.52
CA ALA A 31 2.69 11.00 -1.89
C ALA A 31 2.10 10.15 -0.74
N GLY A 32 1.79 8.89 -1.01
CA GLY A 32 1.32 7.95 0.02
C GLY A 32 -0.08 8.24 0.57
N MET A 33 -0.84 9.13 -0.07
CA MET A 33 -2.25 9.43 0.28
C MET A 33 -3.22 8.33 -0.19
N TYR A 34 -2.73 7.36 -0.96
CA TYR A 34 -3.50 6.28 -1.54
C TYR A 34 -3.06 4.93 -0.97
N VAL A 35 -4.00 4.20 -0.37
CA VAL A 35 -3.80 2.81 0.05
C VAL A 35 -4.43 1.88 -0.98
N PRO A 36 -3.71 0.93 -1.59
CA PRO A 36 -4.29 0.02 -2.57
C PRO A 36 -5.32 -0.91 -1.93
N THR A 37 -6.33 -1.27 -2.71
CA THR A 37 -7.25 -2.37 -2.39
C THR A 37 -6.58 -3.72 -2.61
N ARG A 38 -7.09 -4.78 -1.96
CA ARG A 38 -6.61 -6.14 -2.20
C ARG A 38 -6.78 -6.56 -3.67
N HIS A 39 -7.85 -6.12 -4.31
CA HIS A 39 -8.10 -6.37 -5.73
C HIS A 39 -7.03 -5.74 -6.62
N GLU A 40 -6.64 -4.49 -6.35
CA GLU A 40 -5.58 -3.82 -7.10
C GLU A 40 -4.23 -4.50 -6.92
N VAL A 41 -3.88 -4.90 -5.70
CA VAL A 41 -2.66 -5.67 -5.45
C VAL A 41 -2.67 -6.99 -6.22
N ALA A 42 -3.83 -7.63 -6.38
CA ALA A 42 -3.95 -8.90 -7.08
C ALA A 42 -3.92 -8.77 -8.61
N THR A 43 -4.34 -7.63 -9.17
CA THR A 43 -4.66 -7.52 -10.60
C THR A 43 -3.89 -6.45 -11.37
N LEU A 44 -3.40 -5.40 -10.71
CA LEU A 44 -2.61 -4.36 -11.40
C LEU A 44 -1.28 -4.94 -11.89
N SER A 45 -0.80 -4.39 -13.00
CA SER A 45 0.55 -4.69 -13.46
C SER A 45 1.59 -4.25 -12.44
N ALA A 46 2.74 -4.93 -12.39
CA ALA A 46 3.82 -4.63 -11.45
C ALA A 46 4.27 -3.15 -11.54
N THR A 47 4.33 -2.60 -12.76
CA THR A 47 4.70 -1.20 -13.02
C THR A 47 3.70 -0.21 -12.44
N GLN A 48 2.40 -0.52 -12.45
CA GLN A 48 1.37 0.34 -11.84
C GLN A 48 1.37 0.20 -10.31
N LEU A 49 1.63 -1.01 -9.81
CA LEU A 49 1.57 -1.31 -8.38
C LEU A 49 2.79 -0.76 -7.62
N LEU A 50 3.97 -0.76 -8.25
CA LEU A 50 5.22 -0.31 -7.65
C LEU A 50 5.14 1.07 -6.98
N PRO A 51 4.79 2.16 -7.70
CA PRO A 51 4.73 3.48 -7.07
C PRO A 51 3.68 3.55 -5.96
N ILE A 52 2.53 2.88 -6.12
CA ILE A 52 1.47 2.88 -5.12
C ILE A 52 1.93 2.26 -3.80
N VAL A 53 2.57 1.08 -3.87
CA VAL A 53 3.02 0.36 -2.69
C VAL A 53 4.20 1.05 -2.02
N ILE A 54 5.18 1.52 -2.80
CA ILE A 54 6.35 2.23 -2.26
C ILE A 54 5.93 3.52 -1.58
N ASP A 55 5.06 4.32 -2.21
CA ASP A 55 4.54 5.55 -1.63
C ASP A 55 3.75 5.26 -0.34
N TRP A 56 2.94 4.20 -0.32
CA TRP A 56 2.19 3.82 0.88
C TRP A 56 3.11 3.40 2.03
N MET A 57 4.17 2.66 1.73
CA MET A 57 5.09 2.17 2.76
C MET A 57 5.96 3.27 3.37
N TRP A 58 6.49 4.18 2.54
CA TRP A 58 7.57 5.07 2.97
C TRP A 58 7.18 6.54 3.03
N GLU A 59 6.18 6.95 2.25
CA GLU A 59 5.82 8.36 2.08
C GLU A 59 4.45 8.70 2.66
N SER A 60 3.73 7.71 3.19
CA SER A 60 2.39 7.93 3.75
C SER A 60 2.40 8.88 4.95
N PRO A 61 1.38 9.76 5.05
CA PRO A 61 1.18 10.55 6.25
C PRO A 61 0.83 9.64 7.43
N SER A 62 1.03 10.14 8.66
CA SER A 62 0.84 9.39 9.90
C SER A 62 -0.49 8.65 10.03
N GLU A 63 -1.54 9.19 9.43
CA GLU A 63 -2.89 8.65 9.43
C GLU A 63 -3.02 7.39 8.58
N LEU A 64 -2.15 7.21 7.58
CA LEU A 64 -2.18 6.13 6.59
C LEU A 64 -0.94 5.23 6.61
N ILE A 65 0.03 5.48 7.50
CA ILE A 65 1.21 4.63 7.67
C ILE A 65 0.72 3.20 7.93
N PRO A 66 1.18 2.22 7.13
CA PRO A 66 0.77 0.84 7.33
C PRO A 66 1.36 0.26 8.61
N ASP A 67 0.64 -0.66 9.25
CA ASP A 67 1.21 -1.49 10.31
C ASP A 67 1.82 -2.79 9.76
N ASN A 68 2.57 -3.51 10.60
CA ASN A 68 3.23 -4.75 10.21
C ASN A 68 2.23 -5.85 9.80
N LYS A 69 0.99 -5.82 10.30
CA LYS A 69 -0.04 -6.77 9.88
C LYS A 69 -0.48 -6.47 8.44
N GLN A 70 -0.71 -5.20 8.11
CA GLN A 70 -1.08 -4.76 6.77
C GLN A 70 0.01 -5.08 5.75
N ILE A 71 1.28 -4.82 6.07
CA ILE A 71 2.40 -5.18 5.18
C ILE A 71 2.57 -6.70 5.06
N GLY A 72 2.36 -7.46 6.15
CA GLY A 72 2.37 -8.92 6.09
C GLY A 72 1.29 -9.48 5.15
N GLU A 73 0.09 -8.91 5.19
CA GLU A 73 -1.00 -9.29 4.29
C GLU A 73 -0.74 -8.88 2.84
N LEU A 74 -0.21 -7.68 2.60
CA LEU A 74 0.22 -7.20 1.29
C LEU A 74 1.25 -8.15 0.67
N ARG A 75 2.29 -8.47 1.43
CA ARG A 75 3.37 -9.38 1.04
C ARG A 75 2.87 -10.78 0.71
N ALA A 76 1.94 -11.30 1.50
CA ALA A 76 1.30 -12.59 1.23
C ALA A 76 0.49 -12.57 -0.07
N LEU A 77 -0.21 -11.46 -0.36
CA LEU A 77 -0.99 -11.31 -1.58
C LEU A 77 -0.08 -11.23 -2.81
N LEU A 78 0.98 -10.42 -2.76
CA LEU A 78 1.98 -10.32 -3.83
C LEU A 78 2.60 -11.70 -4.15
N ALA A 79 2.99 -12.44 -3.11
CA ALA A 79 3.60 -13.77 -3.26
C ALA A 79 2.63 -14.84 -3.81
N ALA A 80 1.31 -14.63 -3.68
CA ALA A 80 0.31 -15.55 -4.20
C ALA A 80 -0.05 -15.30 -5.67
N ARG A 81 0.47 -14.22 -6.29
CA ARG A 81 0.18 -13.90 -7.68
C ARG A 81 0.84 -14.90 -8.63
N PRO A 82 0.21 -15.24 -9.78
CA PRO A 82 0.82 -16.12 -10.78
C PRO A 82 2.12 -15.58 -11.39
N ASP A 83 2.28 -14.26 -11.40
CA ASP A 83 3.44 -13.54 -11.93
C ASP A 83 4.45 -13.13 -10.84
N ALA A 84 4.37 -13.67 -9.62
CA ALA A 84 5.20 -13.26 -8.48
C ALA A 84 6.72 -13.34 -8.72
N ASP A 85 7.18 -14.16 -9.67
CA ASP A 85 8.60 -14.27 -10.05
C ASP A 85 9.09 -13.14 -10.97
N GLU A 86 8.19 -12.30 -11.46
CA GLU A 86 8.51 -11.11 -12.24
C GLU A 86 9.41 -10.16 -11.43
N PRO A 87 10.47 -9.57 -12.03
CA PRO A 87 11.46 -8.79 -11.29
C PRO A 87 10.87 -7.68 -10.42
N THR A 88 9.93 -6.89 -10.93
CA THR A 88 9.33 -5.78 -10.18
C THR A 88 8.46 -6.28 -9.01
N LEU A 89 7.74 -7.39 -9.16
CA LEU A 89 7.02 -7.99 -8.02
C LEU A 89 7.96 -8.57 -6.97
N ARG A 90 9.09 -9.18 -7.37
CA ARG A 90 10.11 -9.65 -6.42
C ARG A 90 10.75 -8.49 -5.64
N GLU A 91 10.99 -7.36 -6.30
CA GLU A 91 11.45 -6.14 -5.64
C GLU A 91 10.44 -5.64 -4.62
N LEU A 92 9.15 -5.61 -4.96
CA LEU A 92 8.09 -5.24 -4.02
C LEU A 92 7.97 -6.18 -2.82
N ILE A 93 8.06 -7.49 -3.04
CA ILE A 93 8.05 -8.49 -1.96
C ILE A 93 9.26 -8.27 -1.04
N THR A 94 10.44 -8.00 -1.63
CA THR A 94 11.66 -7.71 -0.86
C THR A 94 11.51 -6.43 -0.05
N ALA A 95 10.95 -5.37 -0.63
CA ALA A 95 10.67 -4.12 0.08
C ALA A 95 9.74 -4.35 1.27
N CYS A 96 8.68 -5.16 1.10
CA CYS A 96 7.81 -5.55 2.21
C CYS A 96 8.57 -6.32 3.30
N ASP A 97 9.42 -7.27 2.91
CA ASP A 97 10.25 -8.03 3.85
C ASP A 97 11.23 -7.11 4.62
N ASP A 98 11.75 -6.06 3.99
CA ASP A 98 12.62 -5.07 4.64
C ASP A 98 11.85 -4.17 5.61
N TYR A 99 10.64 -3.74 5.23
CA TYR A 99 9.76 -2.97 6.13
C TYR A 99 9.43 -3.74 7.41
N LEU A 100 9.14 -5.05 7.29
CA LEU A 100 8.80 -5.90 8.44
C LEU A 100 9.95 -6.17 9.42
N LYS A 101 11.19 -5.78 9.07
CA LYS A 101 12.37 -5.87 9.94
C LYS A 101 12.58 -4.61 10.79
N ILE A 102 11.87 -3.52 10.47
CA ILE A 102 11.90 -2.25 11.20
C ILE A 102 11.02 -2.38 12.46
#